data_AF-A0A368V6L5-F1
#
_entry.id   AF-A0A368V6L5-F1
#
_cell.length_a   1.000
_cell.length_b   1.000
_cell.length_c   1.000
_cell.angle_alpha   90.00
_cell.angle_beta   90.00
_cell.angle_gamma   90.00
#
_symmetry.space_group_name_H-M   'P 1'
#
loop_
_entity.id
_entity.type
_entity.pdbx_description
1 polymer ?
#
loop_
_entity_poly.entity_id
_entity_poly.type
_entity_poly.pdbx_seq_one_letter_code
_entity_poly.pdbx_strand_id
1 'polypeptide(L)'
;MAGLRKILITLLVLVLILLALVFSLNNQMAVSLNFLLFETQPHGVAVWIIMAFVIGALVGVLVTTMATVRTSVSRRHLQKRLERTEHALEKSRAQNDRAL
;
A
#
# COMPACT_ATOMS: atom_id res chain seq x y z
N MET A 1 6.98 -18.82 -5.85
CA MET A 1 7.01 -17.63 -4.96
C MET A 1 5.63 -17.09 -4.57
N ALA A 2 4.63 -17.07 -5.48
CA ALA A 2 3.30 -16.52 -5.17
C ALA A 2 2.55 -17.28 -4.05
N GLY A 3 2.68 -18.62 -3.98
CA GLY A 3 2.06 -19.44 -2.93
C GLY A 3 2.62 -19.17 -1.53
N LEU A 4 3.95 -19.17 -1.38
CA LEU A 4 4.62 -18.86 -0.11
C LEU A 4 4.26 -17.46 0.39
N ARG A 5 4.28 -16.45 -0.50
CA ARG A 5 3.87 -15.08 -0.14
C ARG A 5 2.42 -15.03 0.35
N LYS A 6 1.49 -15.71 -0.31
CA LYS A 6 0.09 -15.79 0.14
C LYS A 6 -0.01 -16.43 1.52
N ILE A 7 0.66 -17.56 1.75
CA ILE A 7 0.66 -18.27 3.04
C ILE A 7 1.20 -17.37 4.16
N LEU A 8 2.33 -16.70 3.92
CA LEU A 8 2.94 -15.79 4.90
C LEU A 8 2.02 -14.61 5.24
N ILE A 9 1.35 -14.03 4.23
CA ILE A 9 0.38 -12.94 4.44
C ILE A 9 -0.82 -13.45 5.24
N THR A 10 -1.37 -14.61 4.89
CA THR A 10 -2.51 -15.19 5.62
C THR A 10 -2.12 -15.47 7.08
N LEU A 11 -0.94 -16.05 7.32
CA LEU A 11 -0.43 -16.32 8.67
C LEU A 11 -0.25 -15.01 9.46
N LEU A 12 0.33 -13.99 8.83
CA LEU A 12 0.50 -12.67 9.46
C LEU A 12 -0.86 -12.08 9.87
N VAL A 13 -1.85 -12.11 8.98
CA VAL A 13 -3.21 -11.61 9.28
C VAL A 13 -3.82 -12.38 10.44
N LEU A 14 -3.69 -13.71 10.46
CA LEU A 14 -4.20 -14.54 11.56
C LEU A 14 -3.55 -14.18 12.89
N VAL A 15 -2.22 -14.01 12.91
CA VAL A 15 -1.48 -13.58 14.10
C VAL A 15 -1.95 -12.21 14.56
N LEU A 16 -2.13 -11.24 13.66
CA LEU A 16 -2.62 -9.91 14.00
C LEU A 16 -4.03 -9.96 14.60
N ILE A 17 -4.92 -10.80 14.08
CA ILE A 17 -6.28 -11.00 14.63
C ILE A 17 -6.19 -11.58 16.05
N LEU A 18 -5.38 -12.61 16.26
CA LEU A 18 -5.19 -13.20 17.58
C LEU A 18 -4.62 -12.18 18.58
N LEU A 19 -3.63 -11.39 18.16
CA LEU A 19 -3.07 -10.32 18.99
C LEU A 19 -4.12 -9.27 19.32
N ALA A 20 -4.93 -8.82 18.34
CA ALA A 20 -6.00 -7.86 18.58
C ALA A 20 -7.06 -8.40 19.56
N LEU A 21 -7.42 -9.68 19.45
CA LEU A 21 -8.35 -10.34 20.37
C LEU A 21 -7.79 -10.42 21.79
N VAL A 22 -6.58 -10.96 21.96
CA VAL A 22 -5.92 -11.07 23.27
C VAL A 22 -5.73 -9.69 23.89
N PHE A 23 -5.30 -8.71 23.08
CA PHE A 23 -5.16 -7.33 23.51
C PHE A 23 -6.49 -6.74 23.97
N SER A 24 -7.58 -6.93 23.20
CA SER A 24 -8.90 -6.45 23.56
C SER A 24 -9.42 -7.05 24.86
N LEU A 25 -9.23 -8.36 25.07
CA LEU A 25 -9.69 -9.04 26.28
C LEU A 25 -8.94 -8.59 27.53
N ASN A 26 -7.64 -8.31 27.41
CA ASN A 26 -6.82 -7.87 28.54
C ASN A 26 -6.89 -6.36 28.81
N ASN A 27 -7.44 -5.58 27.88
CA ASN A 27 -7.45 -4.12 27.95
C ASN A 27 -8.89 -3.56 27.82
N GLN A 28 -9.79 -4.08 28.64
CA GLN A 28 -11.20 -3.66 28.70
C GLN A 28 -11.43 -2.38 29.54
N MET A 29 -10.39 -1.82 30.14
CA MET A 29 -10.49 -0.59 30.93
C MET A 29 -11.07 0.54 30.08
N ALA A 30 -12.18 1.11 30.55
CA ALA A 30 -12.84 2.21 29.87
C ALA A 30 -12.06 3.51 30.06
N VAL A 31 -11.66 4.13 28.96
CA VAL A 31 -10.92 5.39 28.93
C VAL A 31 -11.63 6.34 27.96
N SER A 32 -11.89 7.56 28.43
CA SER A 32 -12.28 8.67 27.57
C SER A 32 -11.04 9.37 27.01
N LEU A 33 -11.10 9.78 25.75
CA LEU A 33 -10.06 10.58 25.12
C LEU A 33 -10.48 12.04 25.12
N ASN A 34 -9.65 12.88 25.72
CA ASN A 34 -9.84 14.33 25.73
C ASN A 34 -8.97 14.97 24.63
N PHE A 35 -9.63 15.61 23.67
CA PHE A 35 -9.02 16.28 22.52
C PHE A 35 -9.06 17.81 22.65
N LEU A 36 -9.04 18.32 23.88
CA LEU A 36 -9.11 19.73 24.27
C LEU A 36 -10.48 20.38 24.03
N LEU A 37 -11.04 20.27 22.82
CA LEU A 37 -12.35 20.83 22.44
C LEU A 37 -13.50 19.84 22.59
N PHE A 38 -13.19 18.55 22.66
CA PHE A 38 -14.18 17.48 22.79
C PHE A 38 -13.62 16.33 23.61
N GLU A 39 -14.51 15.61 24.29
CA GLU A 39 -14.20 14.38 24.99
C GLU A 39 -15.09 13.25 24.46
N THR A 40 -14.51 12.09 24.26
CA THR A 40 -15.24 10.92 23.74
C THR A 40 -15.96 10.20 24.88
N GLN A 41 -17.00 9.43 24.54
CA GLN A 41 -17.55 8.49 25.52
C GLN A 41 -16.49 7.47 25.94
N PRO A 42 -16.52 7.00 27.20
CA PRO A 42 -15.60 5.98 27.68
C PRO A 42 -15.79 4.68 26.90
N HIS A 43 -14.72 4.22 26.26
CA HIS A 43 -14.66 2.92 25.60
C HIS A 43 -13.42 2.18 26.07
N GLY A 44 -13.39 0.85 25.92
CA GLY A 44 -12.21 0.06 26.25
C GLY A 44 -10.98 0.63 25.53
N VAL A 45 -9.86 0.82 26.23
CA VAL A 45 -8.62 1.39 25.66
C VAL A 45 -8.16 0.62 24.41
N ALA A 46 -8.46 -0.67 24.35
CA ALA A 46 -8.22 -1.50 23.17
C ALA A 46 -8.90 -0.97 21.90
N VAL A 47 -10.13 -0.49 22.00
CA VAL A 47 -10.90 0.04 20.86
C VAL A 47 -10.17 1.22 20.23
N TRP A 48 -9.69 2.16 21.05
CA TRP A 48 -8.97 3.33 20.58
C TRP A 48 -7.69 2.97 19.83
N ILE A 49 -6.90 2.06 20.42
CA ILE A 49 -5.62 1.63 19.85
C ILE A 49 -5.83 0.83 18.56
N ILE A 50 -6.79 -0.10 18.54
CA ILE A 50 -7.12 -0.89 17.35
C ILE A 50 -7.64 0.01 16.24
N MET A 51 -8.53 0.97 16.55
CA MET A 51 -9.03 1.95 15.58
C MET A 51 -7.90 2.79 14.99
N ALA A 52 -7.01 3.32 15.82
CA ALA A 52 -5.86 4.10 15.36
C ALA A 52 -4.94 3.26 14.45
N PHE A 53 -4.68 2.01 14.82
CA PHE A 53 -3.90 1.07 14.00
C PHE A 53 -4.55 0.81 12.64
N VAL A 54 -5.85 0.51 12.61
CA VAL A 54 -6.62 0.27 11.38
C VAL A 54 -6.60 1.49 10.48
N ILE A 55 -6.86 2.69 11.03
CA ILE A 55 -6.83 3.95 10.27
C ILE A 55 -5.43 4.18 9.70
N GLY A 56 -4.37 4.01 10.50
CA GLY A 56 -2.99 4.12 10.04
C GLY A 56 -2.66 3.15 8.90
N ALA A 57 -3.10 1.89 9.00
CA ALA A 57 -2.92 0.89 7.97
C ALA A 57 -3.64 1.27 6.67
N LEU A 58 -4.89 1.75 6.74
CA LEU A 58 -5.66 2.21 5.58
C LEU A 58 -4.97 3.40 4.89
N VAL A 59 -4.48 4.37 5.66
CA VAL A 59 -3.72 5.51 5.13
C VAL A 59 -2.45 5.02 4.44
N GLY A 60 -1.70 4.10 5.05
CA GLY A 60 -0.50 3.51 4.45
C GLY A 60 -0.77 2.78 3.14
N VAL A 61 -1.85 2.01 3.07
CA VAL A 61 -2.30 1.32 1.84
C VAL A 61 -2.68 2.35 0.77
N LEU A 62 -3.40 3.41 1.13
CA LEU A 62 -3.81 4.46 0.20
C LEU A 62 -2.58 5.15 -0.41
N VAL A 63 -1.63 5.59 0.42
CA VAL A 63 -0.38 6.24 -0.03
C VAL A 63 0.42 5.32 -0.94
N THR A 64 0.59 4.05 -0.56
CA THR A 64 1.35 3.07 -1.36
C THR A 64 0.67 2.78 -2.70
N THR A 65 -0.67 2.71 -2.71
CA THR A 65 -1.46 2.50 -3.93
C THR A 65 -1.30 3.68 -4.87
N MET A 66 -1.42 4.91 -4.38
CA MET A 66 -1.20 6.13 -5.19
C MET A 66 0.21 6.16 -5.78
N ALA A 67 1.24 5.84 -5.00
CA ALA A 67 2.62 5.77 -5.48
C ALA A 67 2.81 4.69 -6.56
N THR A 68 2.21 3.52 -6.37
CA THR A 68 2.29 2.39 -7.32
C THR A 68 1.56 2.72 -8.63
N VAL A 69 0.40 3.36 -8.56
CA VAL A 69 -0.34 3.80 -9.75
C VAL A 69 0.48 4.82 -10.54
N ARG A 70 1.03 5.85 -9.90
CA ARG A 70 1.88 6.86 -10.54
C ARG A 70 3.08 6.22 -11.26
N THR A 71 3.77 5.30 -10.59
CA THR A 71 4.94 4.61 -11.18
C THR A 71 4.53 3.70 -12.33
N SER A 72 3.40 3.00 -12.25
CA SER A 72 2.90 2.16 -13.34
C SER A 72 2.53 2.95 -14.59
N VAL A 73 1.93 4.15 -14.43
CA VAL A 73 1.59 5.04 -15.54
C VAL A 73 2.86 5.59 -16.19
N SER A 74 3.83 6.05 -15.39
CA SER A 74 5.13 6.50 -15.89
C SER A 74 5.84 5.40 -16.68
N ARG A 75 5.89 4.18 -16.13
CA ARG A 75 6.47 3.00 -16.82
C ARG A 75 5.82 2.76 -18.18
N ARG A 76 4.48 2.77 -18.25
CA ARG A 76 3.76 2.61 -19.53
C ARG A 76 4.10 3.71 -20.53
N HIS A 77 4.23 4.96 -20.07
CA HIS A 77 4.61 6.07 -20.94
C HIS A 77 6.06 5.92 -21.44
N LEU A 78 7.00 5.60 -20.55
CA LEU A 78 8.41 5.41 -20.91
C LEU A 78 8.57 4.26 -21.91
N GLN A 79 7.85 3.15 -21.70
CA GLN A 79 7.87 2.00 -22.62
C GLN A 79 7.39 2.38 -24.03
N LYS A 80 6.31 3.16 -24.15
CA LYS A 80 5.86 3.69 -25.45
C LYS A 80 6.87 4.64 -26.11
N ARG A 81 7.63 5.40 -25.32
CA ARG A 81 8.68 6.29 -25.86
C ARG A 81 9.89 5.49 -26.35
N LEU A 82 10.27 4.46 -25.61
CA LEU A 82 11.33 3.53 -25.99
C LEU A 82 11.03 2.91 -27.36
N GLU A 83 9.86 2.28 -27.50
CA GLU A 83 9.43 1.59 -28.73
C GLU A 83 9.41 2.54 -29.95
N ARG A 84 8.93 3.78 -29.77
CA ARG A 84 8.98 4.81 -30.82
C ARG A 84 10.40 5.20 -31.22
N THR A 85 11.30 5.28 -30.25
CA THR A 85 12.69 5.69 -30.47
C THR A 85 13.47 4.56 -31.16
N GLU A 86 13.24 3.31 -30.76
CA GLU A 86 13.78 2.11 -31.40
C GLU A 86 13.34 2.01 -32.86
N HIS A 87 12.04 2.18 -33.15
CA HIS A 87 11.55 2.20 -34.53
C HIS A 87 12.13 3.35 -35.38
N ALA A 88 12.33 4.54 -34.81
CA ALA A 88 12.94 5.65 -35.51
C ALA A 88 14.42 5.36 -35.85
N LEU A 89 15.15 4.77 -34.90
CA LEU A 89 16.54 4.36 -35.09
C LEU A 89 16.66 3.29 -36.19
N GLU A 90 15.79 2.29 -36.17
CA GLU A 90 15.77 1.23 -37.18
C GLU A 90 15.48 1.78 -38.58
N LYS A 91 14.51 2.70 -38.71
CA LYS A 91 14.25 3.41 -39.96
C LYS A 91 15.46 4.22 -40.44
N SER A 92 16.12 4.94 -39.55
CA SER A 92 17.31 5.74 -39.90
C SER A 92 18.47 4.85 -40.35
N ARG A 93 18.69 3.69 -39.72
CA ARG A 93 19.70 2.71 -40.14
C ARG A 93 19.39 2.16 -41.53
N ALA A 94 18.16 1.72 -41.76
CA ALA A 94 17.72 1.21 -43.06
C ALA A 94 17.80 2.24 -44.19
N GLN A 95 17.62 3.54 -43.88
CA GLN A 95 17.84 4.62 -44.85
C GLN A 95 19.32 4.86 -45.13
N ASN A 96 20.17 4.84 -44.10
CA ASN A 96 21.61 5.03 -44.25
C ASN A 96 22.24 3.91 -45.10
N ASP A 97 21.82 2.66 -44.89
CA ASP A 97 22.31 1.51 -45.67
C ASP A 97 21.87 1.55 -47.15
N ARG A 98 20.80 2.27 -47.48
CA ARG A 98 20.35 2.47 -48.87
C ARG A 98 21.05 3.63 -49.58
N ALA A 99 21.72 4.51 -48.83
CA ALA A 99 22.42 5.67 -49.36
C ALA A 99 23.90 5.39 -49.69
N LEU A 100 24.40 4.22 -49.27
CA LEU A 100 25.71 3.66 -49.62
C LEU A 100 25.60 2.70 -50.81
#